data_AF-A0A357LI70-F1
#
_entry.id   AF-A0A357LI70-F1
#
_cell.length_a   1.000
_cell.length_b   1.000
_cell.length_c   1.000
_cell.angle_alpha   90.00
_cell.angle_beta   90.00
_cell.angle_gamma   90.00
#
_symmetry.space_group_name_H-M   'P 1'
#
loop_
_entity.id
_entity.type
_entity.pdbx_description
1 polymer ?
#
loop_
_entity_poly.entity_id
_entity_poly.type
_entity_poly.pdbx_seq_one_letter_code
_entity_poly.pdbx_strand_id
1 'polypeptide(L)' 'MADNLPPLLYVVSGVLFILALRGLSSPETAREGNRYGMIGMALA' A
#
# COMPACT_ATOMS: atom_id res chain seq x y z
N MET A 1 4.44 -25.37 -11.70
CA MET A 1 3.43 -24.31 -11.69
C MET A 1 4.14 -23.03 -11.28
N ALA A 2 4.06 -21.94 -12.03
CA ALA A 2 4.64 -20.67 -11.58
C ALA A 2 3.65 -20.02 -10.61
N ASP A 3 4.01 -19.91 -9.34
CA ASP A 3 3.21 -19.21 -8.33
C ASP A 3 3.42 -17.70 -8.49
N ASN A 4 2.60 -17.10 -9.36
CA ASN A 4 2.64 -15.67 -9.65
C ASN A 4 1.98 -14.81 -8.56
N LEU A 5 1.42 -15.43 -7.52
CA LEU A 5 0.67 -14.73 -6.48
C LEU A 5 1.58 -13.81 -5.62
N PRO A 6 2.73 -14.26 -5.07
CA PRO A 6 3.57 -13.38 -4.26
C PRO A 6 4.14 -12.17 -5.03
N PRO A 7 4.67 -12.31 -6.26
CA PRO A 7 5.13 -11.15 -7.04
C PRO A 7 4.01 -10.13 -7.32
N LEU A 8 2.78 -10.60 -7.59
CA LEU A 8 1.64 -9.71 -7.79
C LEU A 8 1.29 -8.95 -6.50
N LEU A 9 1.31 -9.61 -5.34
CA LEU A 9 1.05 -8.98 -4.05
C LEU A 9 2.08 -7.88 -3.73
N TYR A 10 3.36 -8.08 -4.08
CA TYR A 10 4.39 -7.06 -3.91
C TYR A 10 4.18 -5.82 -4.79
N VAL A 11 3.70 -5.99 -6.03
CA VAL A 11 3.35 -4.84 -6.87
C VAL A 11 2.18 -4.07 -6.26
N VAL A 12 1.15 -4.78 -5.78
CA VAL A 12 -0.02 -4.16 -5.15
C VAL A 12 0.36 -3.43 -3.85
N SER A 13 1.17 -4.05 -2.99
CA SER A 13 1.64 -3.43 -1.74
C SER A 13 2.51 -2.20 -2.02
N GLY A 14 3.37 -2.25 -3.05
CA GLY A 14 4.14 -1.10 -3.51
C GLY A 14 3.27 0.09 -3.90
N VAL A 15 2.20 -0.13 -4.68
CA VAL A 15 1.24 0.92 -5.06
C VAL A 15 0.55 1.50 -3.81
N LEU A 16 0.13 0.66 -2.87
CA LEU A 16 -0.51 1.10 -1.62
C LEU A 16 0.43 1.95 -0.76
N PHE A 17 1.72 1.60 -0.67
CA PHE A 17 2.69 2.42 0.07
C PHE A 17 2.93 3.78 -0.60
N ILE A 18 2.94 3.86 -1.93
CA ILE A 18 3.03 5.14 -2.65
C ILE A 18 1.82 6.02 -2.32
N LEU A 19 0.61 5.46 -2.33
CA LEU A 19 -0.61 6.17 -1.95
C LEU A 19 -0.62 6.56 -0.47
N ALA A 20 -0.09 5.70 0.41
CA ALA A 20 0.06 5.99 1.83
C ALA A 20 0.95 7.21 2.05
N LEU A 21 2.16 7.22 1.49
CA LEU A 21 3.10 8.36 1.62
C LEU A 21 2.50 9.65 1.06
N ARG A 22 1.81 9.58 -0.09
CA ARG A 22 1.07 10.73 -0.64
C ARG A 22 0.01 11.24 0.34
N GLY A 23 -0.79 10.36 0.95
CA GLY A 23 -1.81 10.74 1.92
C GLY A 23 -1.24 11.26 3.24
N LEU A 24 -0.13 10.70 3.73
CA LEU A 24 0.55 11.18 4.95
C LEU A 24 1.24 12.54 4.76
N SER A 25 1.44 13.00 3.52
CA SER A 25 2.13 14.26 3.22
C SER A 25 1.27 15.51 3.50
N SER A 26 0.00 15.36 3.85
CA SER A 26 -0.87 16.49 4.24
C SER A 26 -1.84 16.09 5.36
N PRO A 27 -2.11 16.97 6.34
CA PRO A 27 -3.01 16.66 7.45
C PRO A 27 -4.43 16.27 7.01
N GLU A 28 -4.93 16.88 5.92
CA GLU A 28 -6.28 16.65 5.41
C GLU A 28 -6.48 15.21 4.88
N THR A 29 -5.42 14.61 4.32
CA THR A 29 -5.45 13.26 3.71
C THR A 29 -4.75 12.19 4.57
N ALA A 30 -4.17 12.56 5.72
CA ALA A 30 -3.38 11.66 6.56
C ALA A 30 -4.14 10.40 7.01
N ARG A 31 -5.45 10.53 7.29
CA ARG A 31 -6.30 9.39 7.69
C ARG A 31 -6.48 8.38 6.56
N GLU A 32 -6.58 8.85 5.33
CA GLU A 32 -6.68 8.00 4.14
C GLU A 32 -5.34 7.32 3.86
N GLY A 33 -4.24 8.08 3.94
CA GLY A 33 -2.88 7.55 3.80
C GLY A 33 -2.58 6.44 4.82
N ASN A 34 -2.99 6.59 6.09
CA ASN A 34 -2.85 5.54 7.10
C ASN A 34 -3.62 4.26 6.74
N ARG A 35 -4.80 4.38 6.12
CA ARG A 35 -5.57 3.20 5.67
C ARG A 35 -4.84 2.46 4.56
N TYR A 36 -4.31 3.17 3.56
CA TYR A 36 -3.50 2.55 2.51
C TYR A 36 -2.25 1.85 3.07
N GLY A 37 -1.59 2.47 4.06
CA GLY A 37 -0.43 1.89 4.72
C GLY A 37 -0.76 0.59 5.47
N MET A 38 -1.86 0.54 6.22
CA MET A 38 -2.30 -0.68 6.91
C MET A 38 -2.68 -1.80 5.92
N ILE A 39 -3.36 -1.48 4.82
CA ILE A 39 -3.70 -2.47 3.79
C ILE A 39 -2.42 -2.97 3.09
N GLY A 40 -1.49 -2.07 2.77
CA GLY A 40 -0.20 -2.43 2.16
C GLY A 40 0.64 -3.33 3.07
N MET A 41 0.64 -3.08 4.37
CA MET A 41 1.31 -3.91 5.38
C MET A 41 0.68 -5.29 5.53
N ALA A 42 -0.63 -5.44 5.31
CA ALA A 42 -1.30 -6.74 5.37
C ALA A 42 -1.05 -7.61 4.12
N LEU A 43 -0.68 -7.01 2.98
CA LEU A 43 -0.42 -7.71 1.72
C LEU A 43 1.06 -8.05 1.47
N ALA A 44 1.97 -7.33 2.13
CA ALA A 44 3.42 -7.50 2.01
C ALA A 44 3.93 -8.70 2.84
#